data_AF-A0A1I5GPP0-F1
#
_entry.id   AF-A0A1I5GPP0-F1
#
_cell.length_a   1.000
_cell.length_b   1.000
_cell.length_c   1.000
_cell.angle_alpha   90.00
_cell.angle_beta   90.00
_cell.angle_gamma   90.00
#
_symmetry.space_group_name_H-M   'P 1'
#
loop_
_entity.id
_entity.type
_entity.pdbx_description
1 polymer ?
#
loop_
_entity_poly.entity_id
_entity_poly.type
_entity_poly.pdbx_seq_one_letter_code
_entity_poly.pdbx_strand_id
1 'polypeptide(L)'
;MDVLAIADQYYDAWIHHAGDMTDVPLAADLTFTGPVASFRTADGYRAMARKAGAAVRGFRVRHRFVTGQTVCSIIDWENRSPLKAGPPPAPATDGRFGRPPTT
;
A
#
# COMPACT_ATOMS: atom_id res chain seq x y z
N MET A 1 -18.64 7.24 -11.54
CA MET A 1 -18.48 6.46 -10.29
C MET A 1 -17.71 7.33 -9.33
N ASP A 2 -18.14 7.45 -8.07
CA ASP A 2 -17.46 8.27 -7.08
C ASP A 2 -16.15 7.58 -6.64
N VAL A 3 -15.04 8.32 -6.65
CA VAL A 3 -13.72 7.79 -6.27
C VAL A 3 -13.69 7.35 -4.81
N LEU A 4 -14.46 8.01 -3.93
CA LEU A 4 -14.60 7.59 -2.55
C LEU A 4 -15.35 6.26 -2.42
N ALA A 5 -16.38 6.04 -3.23
CA ALA A 5 -17.11 4.77 -3.25
C ALA A 5 -16.22 3.62 -3.74
N ILE A 6 -15.34 3.85 -4.72
CA ILE A 6 -14.34 2.86 -5.16
C ILE A 6 -13.36 2.54 -4.01
N ALA A 7 -12.85 3.56 -3.33
CA ALA A 7 -11.96 3.38 -2.19
C ALA A 7 -12.66 2.67 -1.02
N ASP A 8 -13.94 2.94 -0.78
CA ASP A 8 -14.74 2.27 0.24
C ASP A 8 -14.87 0.78 -0.06
N GLN A 9 -15.17 0.39 -1.30
CA GLN A 9 -15.22 -1.01 -1.70
C GLN A 9 -13.85 -1.71 -1.55
N TYR A 10 -12.77 -1.02 -1.89
CA TYR A 10 -11.42 -1.52 -1.68
C TYR A 10 -11.10 -1.77 -0.19
N TYR A 11 -11.48 -0.86 0.70
CA TYR A 11 -11.24 -1.05 2.14
C TYR A 11 -12.20 -2.04 2.78
N ASP A 12 -13.44 -2.12 2.30
CA ASP A 12 -14.41 -3.14 2.69
C ASP A 12 -13.86 -4.55 2.44
N ALA A 13 -13.21 -4.78 1.29
CA ALA A 13 -12.51 -6.03 1.00
C ALA A 13 -11.44 -6.39 2.04
N TRP A 14 -10.67 -5.40 2.52
CA TRP A 14 -9.66 -5.61 3.57
C TRP A 14 -10.25 -5.82 4.96
N ILE A 15 -11.31 -5.08 5.30
CA ILE A 15 -11.88 -5.04 6.65
C ILE A 15 -12.81 -6.25 6.87
N HIS A 16 -13.65 -6.58 5.89
CA HIS A 16 -14.73 -7.57 6.06
C HIS A 16 -14.53 -8.85 5.26
N HIS A 17 -13.71 -8.83 4.20
CA HIS A 17 -13.58 -9.97 3.28
C HIS A 17 -12.19 -10.60 3.27
N ALA A 18 -11.38 -10.38 4.31
CA ALA A 18 -10.05 -10.96 4.45
C ALA A 18 -9.19 -10.78 3.17
N GLY A 19 -9.24 -9.59 2.57
CA GLY A 19 -8.49 -9.25 1.37
C GLY A 19 -9.04 -9.87 0.07
N ASP A 20 -10.30 -10.34 0.04
CA ASP A 20 -10.92 -10.76 -1.22
C ASP A 20 -11.27 -9.56 -2.10
N MET A 21 -10.49 -9.39 -3.17
CA MET A 21 -10.57 -8.28 -4.12
C MET A 21 -11.36 -8.61 -5.40
N THR A 22 -12.19 -9.66 -5.37
CA THR A 22 -12.91 -10.12 -6.57
C THR A 22 -13.90 -9.09 -7.09
N ASP A 23 -14.66 -8.45 -6.19
CA ASP A 23 -15.67 -7.46 -6.55
C ASP A 23 -15.12 -6.05 -6.68
N VAL A 24 -13.83 -5.84 -6.36
CA VAL A 24 -13.18 -4.53 -6.44
C VAL A 24 -12.79 -4.24 -7.91
N PRO A 25 -13.20 -3.08 -8.47
CA PRO A 25 -12.97 -2.73 -9.88
C PRO A 25 -11.53 -2.27 -10.13
N LEU A 26 -10.57 -3.19 -9.98
CA LEU A 26 -9.16 -2.95 -10.27
C LEU A 26 -8.93 -2.90 -11.78
N ALA A 27 -8.27 -1.86 -12.26
CA ALA A 27 -7.82 -1.77 -13.64
C ALA A 27 -6.83 -2.90 -13.96
N ALA A 28 -6.88 -3.48 -15.16
CA ALA A 28 -6.05 -4.64 -15.53
C ALA A 28 -4.55 -4.35 -15.40
N ASP A 29 -4.17 -3.10 -15.70
CA ASP A 29 -2.82 -2.53 -15.62
C ASP A 29 -2.52 -1.90 -14.25
N LEU A 30 -3.26 -2.26 -13.20
CA LEU A 30 -3.00 -1.81 -11.84
C LEU A 30 -1.53 -2.04 -11.49
N THR A 31 -0.86 -0.95 -11.14
CA THR A 31 0.47 -0.98 -10.56
C THR A 31 0.38 -0.67 -9.07
N PHE A 32 1.05 -1.49 -8.28
CA PHE A 32 1.28 -1.23 -6.87
C PHE A 32 2.78 -1.16 -6.66
N THR A 33 3.26 -0.08 -6.06
CA THR A 33 4.66 0.08 -5.70
C THR A 33 4.72 0.50 -4.25
N GLY A 34 5.35 -0.34 -3.43
CA GLY A 34 5.50 -0.07 -2.02
C GLY A 34 6.72 -0.76 -1.44
N PRO A 35 7.17 -0.33 -0.26
CA PRO A 35 8.31 -0.93 0.43
C PRO A 35 8.05 -2.38 0.86
N VAL A 36 6.78 -2.77 1.00
CA VAL A 36 6.36 -4.12 1.41
C VAL A 36 6.23 -5.07 0.22
N ALA A 37 5.76 -4.56 -0.93
CA ALA A 37 5.56 -5.36 -2.13
C ALA A 37 5.41 -4.46 -3.36
N SER A 38 5.65 -5.02 -4.55
CA SER A 38 5.40 -4.34 -5.82
C SER A 38 4.76 -5.31 -6.82
N PHE A 39 3.73 -4.84 -7.53
CA PHE A 39 2.96 -5.61 -8.51
C PHE A 39 2.70 -4.75 -9.74
N ARG A 40 2.63 -5.40 -10.91
CA ARG A 40 2.37 -4.73 -12.20
C ARG A 40 1.06 -5.16 -12.85
N THR A 41 0.28 -6.01 -12.19
CA THR A 41 -1.01 -6.51 -12.69
C THR A 41 -2.02 -6.62 -11.56
N ALA A 42 -3.30 -6.44 -11.90
CA ALA A 42 -4.40 -6.65 -10.96
C ALA A 42 -4.40 -8.07 -10.39
N ASP A 43 -4.17 -9.10 -11.21
CA ASP A 43 -4.21 -10.49 -10.75
C ASP A 43 -3.10 -10.80 -9.75
N GLY A 44 -1.90 -10.25 -9.95
CA GLY A 44 -0.81 -10.35 -8.98
C GLY A 44 -1.18 -9.70 -7.64
N TYR A 45 -1.85 -8.54 -7.71
CA TYR A 45 -2.35 -7.87 -6.51
C TYR A 45 -3.45 -8.69 -5.81
N ARG A 46 -4.44 -9.22 -6.53
CA ARG A 46 -5.53 -10.04 -5.97
C ARG A 46 -5.00 -11.29 -5.27
N ALA A 47 -4.05 -12.00 -5.90
CA ALA A 47 -3.44 -13.19 -5.32
C ALA A 47 -2.69 -12.86 -4.02
N MET A 48 -1.96 -11.74 -3.97
CA MET A 48 -1.31 -11.27 -2.75
C MET A 48 -2.34 -10.88 -1.69
N ALA A 49 -3.36 -10.10 -2.04
CA ALA A 49 -4.37 -9.61 -1.11
C ALA A 49 -5.08 -10.77 -0.41
N ARG A 50 -5.48 -11.82 -1.15
CA ARG A 50 -6.06 -13.05 -0.58
C ARG A 50 -5.10 -13.74 0.41
N LYS A 51 -3.80 -13.83 0.08
CA LYS A 51 -2.80 -14.46 0.96
C LYS A 51 -2.53 -13.63 2.21
N ALA A 52 -2.36 -12.32 2.06
CA ALA A 52 -2.04 -11.40 3.14
C ALA A 52 -3.24 -11.18 4.06
N GLY A 53 -4.44 -11.09 3.48
CA GLY A 53 -5.72 -10.93 4.15
C GLY A 53 -6.00 -12.00 5.22
N ALA A 54 -5.62 -13.26 4.95
CA ALA A 54 -5.72 -14.35 5.93
C ALA A 54 -4.87 -14.12 7.21
N ALA A 55 -3.81 -13.32 7.12
CA ALA A 55 -2.92 -13.00 8.23
C ALA A 55 -3.28 -11.69 8.96
N VAL A 56 -4.29 -10.95 8.48
CA VAL A 56 -4.72 -9.67 9.07
C VAL A 56 -5.45 -9.91 10.39
N ARG A 57 -5.18 -9.04 11.36
CA ARG A 57 -5.80 -9.05 12.70
C ARG A 57 -6.62 -7.79 12.95
N GLY A 58 -6.16 -6.68 12.39
CA GLY A 58 -6.85 -5.41 12.42
C GLY A 58 -6.57 -4.64 11.14
N PHE A 59 -7.61 -4.04 10.59
CA PHE A 59 -7.49 -3.11 9.49
C PHE A 59 -8.37 -1.90 9.79
N ARG A 60 -7.79 -0.71 9.84
CA ARG A 60 -8.52 0.53 10.13
C ARG A 60 -8.07 1.64 9.19
N VAL A 61 -9.04 2.31 8.57
CA VAL A 61 -8.79 3.57 7.88
C VAL A 61 -8.82 4.70 8.90
N ARG A 62 -7.72 5.44 9.04
CA ARG A 62 -7.60 6.56 9.99
C ARG A 62 -7.99 7.89 9.38
N HIS A 63 -7.44 8.17 8.20
CA HIS A 63 -7.65 9.43 7.48
C HIS A 63 -7.72 9.15 5.98
N ARG A 64 -8.50 9.99 5.29
CA ARG A 64 -8.60 9.99 3.82
C ARG A 64 -8.54 11.42 3.32
N PHE A 65 -7.79 11.62 2.25
CA PHE A 65 -7.64 12.89 1.55
C PHE A 65 -7.99 12.65 0.08
N VAL A 66 -8.86 13.49 -0.47
CA VAL A 66 -9.34 13.36 -1.85
C VAL A 66 -8.91 14.58 -2.65
N THR A 67 -8.30 14.33 -3.81
CA THR A 67 -7.92 15.35 -4.78
C THR A 67 -8.30 14.87 -6.17
N GLY A 68 -9.36 15.44 -6.76
CA GLY A 68 -9.83 15.07 -8.09
C GLY A 68 -10.29 13.61 -8.18
N GLN A 69 -9.49 12.75 -8.81
CA GLN A 69 -9.74 11.31 -8.95
C GLN A 69 -8.77 10.46 -8.11
N THR A 70 -8.10 11.08 -7.15
CA THR A 70 -7.10 10.43 -6.30
C THR A 70 -7.56 10.42 -4.85
N VAL A 71 -7.43 9.27 -4.20
CA VAL A 71 -7.63 9.09 -2.76
C VAL A 71 -6.29 8.70 -2.14
N CYS A 72 -5.86 9.46 -1.14
CA CYS A 72 -4.75 9.10 -0.28
C CYS A 72 -5.32 8.71 1.09
N SER A 73 -4.98 7.51 1.58
CA SER A 73 -5.48 7.01 2.85
C SER A 73 -4.33 6.68 3.80
N ILE A 74 -4.51 7.03 5.06
CA ILE A 74 -3.66 6.60 6.16
C ILE A 74 -4.38 5.44 6.84
N ILE A 75 -3.75 4.27 6.87
CA ILE A 75 -4.32 3.05 7.45
C ILE A 75 -3.46 2.52 8.60
N ASP A 76 -4.11 1.91 9.58
CA ASP A 76 -3.46 0.97 10.48
C ASP A 76 -3.72 -0.44 9.94
N TRP A 77 -2.64 -1.19 9.74
CA TRP A 77 -2.69 -2.56 9.26
C TRP A 77 -1.90 -3.47 10.19
N GLU A 78 -2.62 -4.27 10.96
CA GLU A 78 -2.05 -5.22 11.92
C GLU A 78 -2.07 -6.63 11.33
N ASN A 79 -0.91 -7.30 11.32
CA ASN A 79 -0.74 -8.64 10.80
C ASN A 79 -0.05 -9.57 11.81
N ARG A 80 -0.32 -10.88 11.72
CA ARG A 80 0.27 -11.91 12.62
C ARG A 80 1.77 -12.15 12.38
N SER A 81 2.35 -11.58 11.33
CA SER A 81 3.74 -11.84 10.94
C SER A 81 4.54 -10.56 11.08
N PRO A 82 5.72 -10.57 11.72
CA PRO A 82 6.64 -9.45 11.56
C PRO A 82 6.95 -9.37 10.07
N LEU A 83 6.45 -8.34 9.39
CA LEU A 83 7.06 -7.91 8.15
C LEU A 83 8.51 -7.68 8.54
N LYS A 84 9.43 -8.57 8.14
CA LYS A 84 10.84 -8.23 8.16
C LYS A 84 10.94 -7.01 7.26
N ALA A 85 10.93 -5.82 7.85
CA ALA A 85 11.40 -4.64 7.16
C ALA A 85 12.77 -5.04 6.60
N GLY A 86 12.92 -5.01 5.28
CA GLY A 86 14.24 -5.09 4.70
C GLY A 86 15.11 -4.01 5.38
N PRO A 87 16.43 -4.24 5.48
CA PRO A 87 17.31 -3.20 6.00
C PRO A 87 17.01 -1.89 5.27
N PRO A 88 16.99 -0.74 5.97
CA PRO A 88 16.78 0.54 5.31
C PRO A 88 17.75 0.63 4.12
N PRO A 89 17.33 1.19 2.97
CA PRO A 89 18.23 1.36 1.84
C PRO A 89 19.48 2.07 2.35
N ALA A 90 20.66 1.53 2.00
CA ALA A 90 21.92 2.16 2.35
C ALA A 90 21.83 3.65 2.01
N PRO A 91 22.33 4.56 2.87
CA PRO A 91 22.35 5.97 2.54
C PRO A 91 22.98 6.10 1.17
N ALA A 92 22.30 6.80 0.26
CA ALA A 92 22.87 7.10 -1.05
C ALA A 92 24.21 7.78 -0.78
N THR A 93 25.31 7.08 -1.05
CA THR A 93 26.63 7.69 -1.17
C THR A 93 26.64 8.48 -2.47
N ASP A 94 25.83 9.53 -2.52
CA ASP A 94 26.08 10.62 -3.44
C ASP A 94 27.19 11.43 -2.77
N GLY A 95 28.40 11.28 -3.30
CA GLY A 95 29.64 11.91 -2.84
C GLY A 95 29.65 13.42 -3.05
N ARG A 96 28.60 14.13 -2.62
CA ARG A 96 28.43 15.58 -2.77
C ARG A 96 27.90 16.23 -1.50
N PHE A 97 28.54 15.97 -0.37
CA PHE A 97 28.61 16.96 0.69
C PHE A 97 30.03 17.52 0.73
N GLY A 98 30.21 18.63 0.01
CA GLY A 98 31.43 19.41 0.02
C GLY A 98 31.78 19.86 1.44
N ARG A 99 33.07 19.76 1.79
CA ARG A 99 33.63 20.35 3.00
C ARG A 99 33.26 21.85 3.05
N PRO A 100 32.89 22.41 4.21
CA PRO A 100 32.82 23.86 4.36
C PRO A 100 34.23 24.46 4.20
N PRO A 101 34.36 25.65 3.57
CA PRO A 101 35.65 26.34 3.51
C PRO A 101 36.06 26.74 4.93
N THR A 102 37.27 26.34 5.32
CA THR A 102 37.98 26.89 6.48
C THR A 102 38.39 28.32 6.16
N THR A 103 37.81 29.28 6.90
CA THR A 103 38.31 30.64 7.01
C THR A 103 39.61 30.67 7.80
#